data_AF-A0A026W876-F1
#
_entry.id   AF-A0A026W876-F1
#
_cell.length_a   1.000
_cell.length_b   1.000
_cell.length_c   1.000
_cell.angle_alpha   90.00
_cell.angle_beta   90.00
_cell.angle_gamma   90.00
#
_symmetry.space_group_name_H-M   'P 1'
#
loop_
_entity.id
_entity.type
_entity.pdbx_description
1 polymer ?
#
loop_
_entity_poly.entity_id
_entity_poly.type
_entity_poly.pdbx_seq_one_letter_code
_entity_poly.pdbx_strand_id
1 'polypeptide(L)'
;MSSKKRTKWKRINEKVRKHLLEIEDKETNNVKESITSKYSKKSLNSDLSDHCQQFNQYEFLCDSLINDTESINSNCINNESDSSCSIEYYLHEELNEERSNDNNTVECSINNNCKVLKTSVEGTNPNLTSNLAQWALKHKISHTALNSLLRTLKKYDLIAFSDARTLLQTPRNSNMLDMYDRKYCYFGIANNLRILFSKVPVLKSLQEINLFINIDGLSLANSSSIQFWLILCKINQSLCKLDPFIVAVYCGQSKPPDVNEYLKNFIQEYKNLCNVCLLIDSKLYSVSISGIICTAPARSFVKVIKGHNGFYGCERCIQKGAHPFGATIFNEIDAEIRIHESFLLQTQLAHHNGISPLTEINFPMVTKFILDPMHLVYLGVMKRILF
;
A
#
# COMPACT_ATOMS: atom_id res chain seq x y z
N MET A 1 -40.21 -10.94 2.53
CA MET A 1 -39.54 -10.41 3.76
C MET A 1 -40.55 -10.36 4.90
N SER A 2 -40.36 -11.16 5.96
CA SER A 2 -41.35 -11.40 7.02
C SER A 2 -41.82 -10.13 7.75
N SER A 3 -43.15 -10.02 7.97
CA SER A 3 -43.86 -8.95 8.71
C SER A 3 -43.16 -8.55 10.02
N LYS A 4 -42.52 -9.50 10.72
CA LYS A 4 -41.78 -9.26 11.97
C LYS A 4 -40.57 -8.30 11.82
N LYS A 5 -39.89 -8.30 10.66
CA LYS A 5 -38.75 -7.37 10.40
C LYS A 5 -39.23 -5.94 10.20
N ARG A 6 -40.41 -5.74 9.60
CA ARG A 6 -41.00 -4.41 9.34
C ARG A 6 -41.44 -3.73 10.64
N THR A 7 -41.97 -4.50 11.60
CA THR A 7 -42.38 -4.00 12.92
C THR A 7 -41.19 -3.61 13.80
N LYS A 8 -40.08 -4.36 13.71
CA LYS A 8 -38.83 -4.02 14.42
C LYS A 8 -38.22 -2.71 13.88
N TRP A 9 -38.22 -2.52 12.57
CA TRP A 9 -37.72 -1.29 11.93
C TRP A 9 -38.54 -0.06 12.31
N LYS A 10 -39.88 -0.17 12.37
CA LYS A 10 -40.74 0.93 12.82
C LYS A 10 -40.44 1.34 14.26
N ARG A 11 -40.26 0.39 15.18
CA ARG A 11 -39.91 0.67 16.58
C ARG A 11 -38.54 1.34 16.74
N ILE A 12 -37.57 1.00 15.89
CA ILE A 12 -36.23 1.61 15.92
C ILE A 12 -36.32 3.07 15.43
N ASN A 13 -36.99 3.31 14.30
CA ASN A 13 -37.15 4.67 13.78
C ASN A 13 -37.92 5.59 14.73
N GLU A 14 -38.91 5.05 15.45
CA GLU A 14 -39.67 5.81 16.43
C GLU A 14 -38.81 6.19 17.65
N LYS A 15 -37.91 5.29 18.10
CA LYS A 15 -36.93 5.59 19.16
C LYS A 15 -35.89 6.63 18.71
N VAL A 16 -35.37 6.51 17.49
CA VAL A 16 -34.41 7.47 16.93
C VAL A 16 -35.05 8.85 16.80
N ARG A 17 -36.28 8.93 16.29
CA ARG A 17 -37.01 10.20 16.17
C ARG A 17 -37.24 10.86 17.53
N LYS A 18 -37.58 10.05 18.55
CA LYS A 18 -37.74 10.57 19.92
C LYS A 18 -36.44 11.12 20.49
N HIS A 19 -35.32 10.44 20.25
CA HIS A 19 -34.02 10.89 20.74
C HIS A 19 -33.51 12.15 20.03
N LEU A 20 -33.80 12.30 18.73
CA LEU A 20 -33.48 13.52 17.97
C LEU A 20 -34.28 14.73 18.50
N LEU A 21 -35.56 14.54 18.81
CA LEU A 21 -36.38 15.59 19.44
C LEU A 21 -35.87 15.96 20.83
N GLU A 22 -35.44 14.98 21.64
CA GLU A 22 -34.84 15.21 22.96
C GLU A 22 -33.49 15.97 22.87
N ILE A 23 -32.75 15.84 21.76
CA ILE A 23 -31.50 16.58 21.52
C ILE A 23 -31.82 18.02 21.08
N GLU A 24 -32.77 18.21 20.18
CA GLU A 24 -33.23 19.55 19.75
C GLU A 24 -33.80 20.37 20.92
N ASP A 25 -34.55 19.73 21.82
CA ASP A 25 -35.07 20.35 23.04
C ASP A 25 -33.96 20.70 24.06
N LYS A 26 -32.88 19.91 24.12
CA LYS A 26 -31.72 20.21 24.98
C LYS A 26 -30.86 21.34 24.43
N GLU A 27 -30.68 21.40 23.12
CA GLU A 27 -29.93 22.48 22.46
C GLU A 27 -30.68 23.82 22.57
N THR A 28 -32.00 23.83 22.38
CA THR A 28 -32.80 25.06 22.55
C THR A 28 -32.87 25.55 23.99
N ASN A 29 -32.81 24.66 24.99
CA ASN A 29 -32.75 25.04 26.39
C ASN A 29 -31.36 25.56 26.81
N ASN A 30 -30.26 24.93 26.33
CA ASN A 30 -28.89 25.40 26.59
C ASN A 30 -28.60 26.79 25.98
N VAL A 31 -29.20 27.10 24.82
CA VAL A 31 -29.07 28.43 24.19
C VAL A 31 -29.84 29.49 24.99
N LYS A 32 -30.99 29.17 25.60
CA LYS A 32 -31.75 30.10 26.45
C LYS A 32 -31.07 30.39 27.79
N GLU A 33 -30.41 29.41 28.41
CA GLU A 33 -29.60 29.61 29.63
C GLU A 33 -28.29 30.40 29.37
N SER A 34 -27.70 30.23 28.19
CA SER A 34 -26.47 30.95 27.80
C SER A 34 -26.70 32.44 27.47
N ILE A 35 -27.93 32.82 27.08
CA ILE A 35 -28.30 34.21 26.77
C ILE A 35 -28.68 34.99 28.04
N THR A 36 -29.23 34.31 29.06
CA THR A 36 -29.61 34.95 30.34
C THR A 36 -28.42 35.21 31.27
N SER A 37 -27.30 34.49 31.13
CA SER A 37 -26.09 34.69 31.94
C SER A 37 -25.12 35.77 31.41
N LYS A 38 -25.28 36.24 30.17
CA LYS A 38 -24.36 37.22 29.54
C LYS A 38 -24.70 38.70 29.77
N TYR A 39 -25.81 39.02 30.44
CA TYR A 39 -26.20 40.40 30.80
C TYR A 39 -26.19 40.61 32.32
N SER A 40 -25.01 40.58 32.95
CA SER A 40 -24.77 41.32 34.18
C SER A 40 -23.28 41.51 34.48
N LYS A 41 -22.91 42.79 34.57
CA LYS A 41 -21.69 43.39 35.12
C LYS A 41 -20.42 43.44 34.26
N LYS A 42 -19.91 44.68 34.24
CA LYS A 42 -18.87 45.32 33.42
C LYS A 42 -18.00 46.10 34.41
N SER A 43 -16.67 45.93 34.37
CA SER A 43 -15.58 46.83 34.81
C SER A 43 -14.28 46.00 34.89
N LEU A 44 -13.08 46.40 34.48
CA LEU A 44 -12.45 47.67 34.12
C LEU A 44 -11.17 47.37 33.28
N ASN A 45 -10.63 48.39 32.60
CA ASN A 45 -9.39 48.48 31.78
C ASN A 45 -8.11 47.94 32.47
N SER A 46 -6.93 47.71 31.85
CA SER A 46 -6.22 48.37 30.73
C SER A 46 -5.08 47.49 30.15
N ASP A 47 -4.55 47.93 29.00
CA ASP A 47 -3.25 47.61 28.38
C ASP A 47 -3.20 46.46 27.36
N LEU A 48 -3.38 46.82 26.07
CA LEU A 48 -2.53 46.37 24.96
C LEU A 48 -2.84 47.25 23.71
N SER A 49 -2.22 48.43 23.67
CA SER A 49 -2.02 49.22 22.44
C SER A 49 -0.54 49.56 22.40
N ASP A 50 0.21 48.96 21.49
CA ASP A 50 0.93 49.71 20.45
C ASP A 50 1.89 48.84 19.65
N HIS A 51 1.92 49.15 18.35
CA HIS A 51 2.95 48.87 17.36
C HIS A 51 2.99 47.53 16.63
N CYS A 52 2.11 47.46 15.63
CA CYS A 52 2.57 47.29 14.25
C CYS A 52 3.33 48.55 13.80
N GLN A 53 4.60 48.39 13.40
CA GLN A 53 5.39 49.16 12.41
C GLN A 53 6.87 49.04 12.77
N GLN A 54 7.70 48.44 11.89
CA GLN A 54 8.96 49.00 11.40
C GLN A 54 9.64 48.06 10.38
N PHE A 55 9.71 48.56 9.14
CA PHE A 55 10.71 48.41 8.05
C PHE A 55 11.14 47.02 7.54
N ASN A 56 10.92 46.61 6.27
CA ASN A 56 11.33 47.08 4.92
C ASN A 56 12.80 46.83 4.49
N GLN A 57 12.91 46.36 3.23
CA GLN A 57 14.03 46.38 2.27
C GLN A 57 15.14 45.31 2.37
N TYR A 58 15.20 44.42 1.37
CA TYR A 58 16.17 44.53 0.27
C TYR A 58 15.61 43.88 -1.01
N GLU A 59 15.71 44.65 -2.08
CA GLU A 59 15.30 44.39 -3.47
C GLU A 59 16.59 44.22 -4.30
N PHE A 60 16.58 43.32 -5.28
CA PHE A 60 17.41 43.50 -6.48
C PHE A 60 16.64 42.95 -7.70
N LEU A 61 16.12 43.91 -8.48
CA LEU A 61 15.60 43.75 -9.83
C LEU A 61 16.74 43.70 -10.83
N CYS A 62 16.52 43.02 -11.95
CA CYS A 62 16.93 43.55 -13.25
C CYS A 62 15.89 43.16 -14.30
N ASP A 63 15.08 44.14 -14.68
CA ASP A 63 14.24 44.17 -15.88
C ASP A 63 15.07 44.54 -17.12
N SER A 64 14.68 44.02 -18.29
CA SER A 64 14.39 44.82 -19.50
C SER A 64 13.76 43.90 -20.58
N LEU A 65 12.47 44.04 -20.93
CA LEU A 65 11.90 44.79 -22.08
C LEU A 65 12.35 44.22 -23.46
N ILE A 66 11.58 44.09 -24.56
CA ILE A 66 10.22 44.45 -25.00
C ILE A 66 10.04 43.91 -26.46
N ASN A 67 8.79 43.75 -26.91
CA ASN A 67 8.25 43.76 -28.30
C ASN A 67 8.12 42.51 -29.20
N ASP A 68 6.83 42.16 -29.39
CA ASP A 68 6.02 42.25 -30.62
C ASP A 68 5.85 41.07 -31.60
N THR A 69 4.54 40.74 -31.77
CA THR A 69 3.81 40.32 -32.99
C THR A 69 4.11 38.92 -33.55
N GLU A 70 3.18 38.09 -34.03
CA GLU A 70 1.81 38.31 -34.52
C GLU A 70 1.06 36.97 -34.57
N SER A 71 -0.27 37.08 -34.62
CA SER A 71 -1.29 36.03 -34.67
C SER A 71 -1.27 35.12 -35.90
N ILE A 72 -1.59 33.82 -35.73
CA ILE A 72 -2.60 33.14 -36.58
C ILE A 72 -3.50 32.26 -35.71
N ASN A 73 -4.78 32.56 -35.80
CA ASN A 73 -5.91 31.86 -35.22
C ASN A 73 -6.39 30.78 -36.20
N SER A 74 -6.61 29.54 -35.74
CA SER A 74 -7.65 28.68 -36.30
C SER A 74 -8.10 27.64 -35.28
N ASN A 75 -9.33 27.83 -34.81
CA ASN A 75 -10.14 26.98 -33.96
C ASN A 75 -10.02 25.47 -34.27
N CYS A 76 -10.04 24.61 -33.24
CA CYS A 76 -11.28 23.91 -32.85
C CYS A 76 -11.05 22.80 -31.80
N ILE A 77 -11.83 22.94 -30.71
CA ILE A 77 -12.53 21.89 -29.95
C ILE A 77 -11.75 21.17 -28.84
N ASN A 78 -12.15 21.57 -27.63
CA ASN A 78 -11.99 20.92 -26.34
C ASN A 78 -12.15 19.40 -26.39
N ASN A 79 -11.26 18.70 -25.68
CA ASN A 79 -11.67 17.69 -24.70
C ASN A 79 -10.56 17.54 -23.66
N GLU A 80 -10.81 18.08 -22.48
CA GLU A 80 -10.16 17.66 -21.25
C GLU A 80 -10.45 16.17 -21.02
N SER A 81 -9.41 15.38 -20.75
CA SER A 81 -9.54 14.28 -19.80
C SER A 81 -8.15 13.90 -19.27
N ASP A 82 -7.99 14.20 -17.98
CA ASP A 82 -7.02 13.59 -17.09
C ASP A 82 -6.96 12.07 -17.31
N SER A 83 -5.77 11.54 -17.60
CA SER A 83 -5.51 10.11 -17.53
C SER A 83 -4.59 9.82 -16.35
N SER A 84 -5.20 9.72 -15.17
CA SER A 84 -4.67 8.93 -14.06
C SER A 84 -4.72 7.46 -14.46
N CYS A 85 -3.63 6.92 -15.03
CA CYS A 85 -3.59 5.51 -15.37
C CYS A 85 -3.31 4.67 -14.12
N SER A 86 -4.40 4.20 -13.50
CA SER A 86 -4.41 3.14 -12.50
C SER A 86 -4.18 1.81 -13.22
N ILE A 87 -3.30 0.96 -12.67
CA ILE A 87 -3.11 -0.42 -13.13
C ILE A 87 -4.40 -1.19 -12.88
N GLU A 88 -5.15 -1.48 -13.94
CA GLU A 88 -6.32 -2.36 -13.91
C GLU A 88 -5.86 -3.82 -13.91
N TYR A 89 -6.17 -4.50 -12.81
CA TYR A 89 -6.01 -5.94 -12.63
C TYR A 89 -7.21 -6.64 -13.27
N TYR A 90 -7.03 -7.26 -14.44
CA TYR A 90 -8.02 -8.17 -15.01
C TYR A 90 -7.54 -9.61 -14.89
N LEU A 91 -8.14 -10.35 -13.96
CA LEU A 91 -8.15 -11.81 -13.95
C LEU A 91 -9.61 -12.25 -14.12
N HIS A 92 -9.95 -12.67 -15.33
CA HIS A 92 -11.01 -13.65 -15.60
C HIS A 92 -10.77 -14.21 -17.00
N GLU A 93 -10.39 -15.48 -17.10
CA GLU A 93 -10.96 -16.40 -18.08
C GLU A 93 -10.65 -17.84 -17.63
N GLU A 94 -11.69 -18.65 -17.63
CA GLU A 94 -11.78 -20.04 -17.22
C GLU A 94 -10.85 -20.92 -18.08
N LEU A 95 -10.16 -21.89 -17.45
CA LEU A 95 -9.44 -22.93 -18.17
C LEU A 95 -10.02 -24.29 -17.81
N ASN A 96 -10.70 -24.89 -18.80
CA ASN A 96 -10.87 -26.33 -18.90
C ASN A 96 -9.48 -26.93 -19.17
N GLU A 97 -9.01 -27.80 -18.28
CA GLU A 97 -7.80 -28.60 -18.45
C GLU A 97 -8.08 -29.77 -19.41
N GLU A 98 -7.37 -29.82 -20.54
CA GLU A 98 -6.99 -31.09 -21.15
C GLU A 98 -5.47 -31.26 -20.98
N ARG A 99 -5.10 -32.33 -20.27
CA ARG A 99 -3.72 -32.72 -19.99
C ARG A 99 -3.07 -33.32 -21.24
N SER A 100 -1.87 -32.87 -21.56
CA SER A 100 -0.86 -33.70 -22.24
C SER A 100 0.46 -33.61 -21.48
N ASN A 101 0.92 -34.78 -21.03
CA ASN A 101 2.24 -35.02 -20.46
C ASN A 101 3.29 -34.80 -21.56
N ASP A 102 4.39 -34.12 -21.22
CA ASP A 102 5.71 -34.55 -21.67
C ASP A 102 6.79 -34.03 -20.72
N ASN A 103 7.51 -34.99 -20.13
CA ASN A 103 8.68 -34.79 -19.30
C ASN A 103 9.87 -34.46 -20.21
N ASN A 104 10.58 -33.37 -19.94
CA ASN A 104 12.01 -33.29 -20.21
C ASN A 104 12.67 -32.26 -19.31
N THR A 105 13.40 -32.78 -18.32
CA THR A 105 14.43 -32.10 -17.54
C THR A 105 15.58 -31.65 -18.46
N VAL A 106 15.87 -30.36 -18.49
CA VAL A 106 17.18 -29.85 -18.92
C VAL A 106 17.65 -28.81 -17.94
N GLU A 107 18.84 -29.07 -17.41
CA GLU A 107 19.56 -28.26 -16.45
C GLU A 107 20.42 -27.21 -17.16
N CYS A 108 20.50 -26.04 -16.52
CA CYS A 108 21.68 -25.18 -16.40
C CYS A 108 21.95 -24.02 -17.40
N SER A 109 22.52 -22.97 -16.77
CA SER A 109 23.51 -22.00 -17.28
C SER A 109 23.00 -20.64 -17.76
N ILE A 110 23.23 -19.63 -16.90
CA ILE A 110 23.22 -18.22 -17.23
C ILE A 110 24.34 -17.94 -18.25
N ASN A 111 23.98 -17.43 -19.42
CA ASN A 111 24.88 -16.57 -20.18
C ASN A 111 24.10 -15.44 -20.85
N ASN A 112 24.49 -14.21 -20.53
CA ASN A 112 23.94 -12.99 -21.10
C ASN A 112 24.32 -12.88 -22.57
N ASN A 113 23.43 -13.32 -23.44
CA ASN A 113 23.22 -12.81 -24.79
C ASN A 113 21.85 -13.31 -25.25
N CYS A 114 20.95 -12.39 -25.59
CA CYS A 114 19.63 -12.72 -26.10
C CYS A 114 19.76 -13.36 -27.50
N LYS A 115 20.17 -14.62 -27.55
CA LYS A 115 19.93 -15.47 -28.71
C LYS A 115 18.45 -15.77 -28.72
N VAL A 116 17.76 -15.19 -29.69
CA VAL A 116 16.46 -15.65 -30.16
C VAL A 116 16.60 -17.14 -30.43
N LEU A 117 16.18 -17.98 -29.48
CA LEU A 117 16.01 -19.40 -29.70
C LEU A 117 14.84 -19.51 -30.67
N LYS A 118 15.16 -19.69 -31.95
CA LYS A 118 14.20 -20.01 -33.00
C LYS A 118 13.67 -21.42 -32.72
N THR A 119 12.65 -21.53 -31.89
CA THR A 119 11.69 -22.63 -32.06
C THR A 119 10.92 -22.31 -33.32
N SER A 120 11.28 -23.00 -34.40
CA SER A 120 10.57 -22.94 -35.67
C SER A 120 9.17 -23.51 -35.48
N VAL A 121 8.22 -22.63 -35.18
CA VAL A 121 6.80 -22.95 -35.35
C VAL A 121 6.55 -22.98 -36.84
N GLU A 122 6.41 -24.19 -37.39
CA GLU A 122 6.05 -24.41 -38.79
C GLU A 122 4.80 -23.59 -39.14
N GLY A 123 4.91 -22.74 -40.17
CA GLY A 123 3.78 -21.97 -40.73
C GLY A 123 3.68 -20.49 -40.34
N THR A 124 4.67 -19.86 -39.69
CA THR A 124 4.58 -18.42 -39.34
C THR A 124 5.73 -17.59 -39.92
N ASN A 125 5.42 -16.37 -40.39
CA ASN A 125 6.44 -15.41 -40.83
C ASN A 125 7.13 -14.79 -39.59
N PRO A 126 8.41 -15.13 -39.31
CA PRO A 126 9.09 -14.72 -38.07
C PRO A 126 9.26 -13.19 -37.95
N ASN A 127 9.20 -12.47 -39.07
CA ASN A 127 9.27 -11.02 -39.10
C ASN A 127 7.96 -10.38 -38.62
N LEU A 128 6.81 -10.99 -38.94
CA LEU A 128 5.50 -10.50 -38.46
C LEU A 128 5.38 -10.64 -36.94
N THR A 129 5.74 -11.81 -36.41
CA THR A 129 5.67 -12.10 -34.96
C THR A 129 6.54 -11.15 -34.14
N SER A 130 7.79 -10.92 -34.56
CA SER A 130 8.71 -10.03 -33.85
C SER A 130 8.27 -8.55 -33.92
N ASN A 131 7.83 -8.08 -35.09
CA ASN A 131 7.32 -6.71 -35.25
C ASN A 131 6.04 -6.47 -34.44
N LEU A 132 5.12 -7.45 -34.41
CA LEU A 132 3.88 -7.34 -33.65
C LEU A 132 4.14 -7.33 -32.14
N ALA A 133 5.07 -8.15 -31.65
CA ALA A 133 5.50 -8.14 -30.26
C ALA A 133 6.12 -6.77 -29.88
N GLN A 134 7.02 -6.25 -30.71
CA GLN A 134 7.66 -4.96 -30.48
C GLN A 134 6.66 -3.80 -30.52
N TRP A 135 5.71 -3.82 -31.45
CA TRP A 135 4.62 -2.86 -31.52
C TRP A 135 3.76 -2.88 -30.26
N ALA A 136 3.36 -4.07 -29.81
CA ALA A 136 2.54 -4.23 -28.61
C ALA A 136 3.24 -3.67 -27.36
N LEU A 137 4.55 -3.97 -27.21
CA LEU A 137 5.36 -3.45 -26.11
C LEU A 137 5.55 -1.93 -26.18
N LYS A 138 5.87 -1.40 -27.38
CA LYS A 138 6.09 0.03 -27.61
C LYS A 138 4.85 0.86 -27.27
N HIS A 139 3.67 0.35 -27.64
CA HIS A 139 2.39 1.05 -27.47
C HIS A 139 1.63 0.63 -26.20
N LYS A 140 2.23 -0.20 -25.34
CA LYS A 140 1.62 -0.71 -24.08
C LYS A 140 0.22 -1.29 -24.31
N ILE A 141 0.07 -2.05 -25.38
CA ILE A 141 -1.21 -2.66 -25.75
C ILE A 141 -1.62 -3.68 -24.68
N SER A 142 -2.86 -3.63 -24.23
CA SER A 142 -3.36 -4.58 -23.24
C SER A 142 -3.38 -6.01 -23.80
N HIS A 143 -3.19 -7.02 -22.95
CA HIS A 143 -3.27 -8.42 -23.37
C HIS A 143 -4.65 -8.76 -23.96
N THR A 144 -5.73 -8.12 -23.49
CA THR A 144 -7.09 -8.31 -24.02
C THR A 144 -7.22 -7.81 -25.45
N ALA A 145 -6.77 -6.58 -25.73
CA ALA A 145 -6.76 -6.01 -27.07
C ALA A 145 -5.84 -6.80 -28.01
N LEU A 146 -4.66 -7.18 -27.52
CA LEU A 146 -3.71 -7.99 -28.26
C LEU A 146 -4.29 -9.39 -28.57
N ASN A 147 -4.91 -10.07 -27.61
CA ASN A 147 -5.59 -11.34 -27.83
C ASN A 147 -6.69 -11.24 -28.88
N SER A 148 -7.49 -10.17 -28.85
CA SER A 148 -8.54 -9.92 -29.87
C SER A 148 -7.94 -9.80 -31.28
N LEU A 149 -6.84 -9.05 -31.41
CA LEU A 149 -6.10 -8.93 -32.66
C LEU A 149 -5.52 -10.28 -33.10
N LEU A 150 -4.89 -11.03 -32.19
CA LEU A 150 -4.30 -12.33 -32.49
C LEU A 150 -5.35 -13.36 -32.91
N ARG A 151 -6.51 -13.39 -32.25
CA ARG A 151 -7.65 -14.22 -32.67
C ARG A 151 -8.11 -13.88 -34.09
N THR A 152 -8.08 -12.59 -34.46
CA THR A 152 -8.42 -12.13 -35.82
C THR A 152 -7.36 -12.58 -36.84
N LEU A 153 -6.08 -12.35 -36.55
CA LEU A 153 -4.98 -12.76 -37.43
C LEU A 153 -4.91 -14.29 -37.63
N LYS A 154 -5.26 -15.06 -36.59
CA LYS A 154 -5.37 -16.52 -36.66
C LYS A 154 -6.48 -16.99 -37.60
N LYS A 155 -7.60 -16.27 -37.71
CA LYS A 155 -8.69 -16.61 -38.66
C LYS A 155 -8.27 -16.50 -40.13
N TYR A 156 -7.24 -15.72 -40.42
CA TYR A 156 -6.69 -15.52 -41.76
C TYR A 156 -5.38 -16.29 -41.97
N ASP A 157 -5.08 -17.28 -41.11
CA ASP A 157 -3.88 -18.12 -41.16
C ASP A 157 -2.54 -17.33 -41.17
N LEU A 158 -2.55 -16.10 -40.66
CA LEU A 158 -1.35 -15.24 -40.60
C LEU A 158 -0.45 -15.60 -39.41
N ILE A 159 -1.02 -16.20 -38.36
CA ILE A 159 -0.35 -16.64 -37.14
C ILE A 159 -1.01 -17.91 -36.57
N ALA A 160 -0.23 -18.73 -35.84
CA ALA A 160 -0.72 -19.98 -35.25
C ALA A 160 -1.29 -19.82 -33.81
N PHE A 161 -0.97 -18.73 -33.13
CA PHE A 161 -1.29 -18.51 -31.71
C PHE A 161 -2.30 -17.36 -31.52
N SER A 162 -3.05 -17.43 -30.42
CA SER A 162 -4.09 -16.45 -30.07
C SER A 162 -3.85 -15.77 -28.72
N ASP A 163 -2.73 -16.08 -28.06
CA ASP A 163 -2.41 -15.62 -26.72
C ASP A 163 -1.21 -14.66 -26.76
N ALA A 164 -1.39 -13.47 -26.20
CA ALA A 164 -0.41 -12.42 -26.03
C ALA A 164 0.83 -12.91 -25.30
N ARG A 165 0.69 -13.80 -24.30
CA ARG A 165 1.81 -14.36 -23.54
C ARG A 165 2.71 -15.22 -24.43
N THR A 166 2.12 -15.91 -25.40
CA THR A 166 2.86 -16.70 -26.40
C THR A 166 3.60 -15.80 -27.37
N LEU A 167 2.96 -14.73 -27.86
CA LEU A 167 3.61 -13.74 -28.73
C LEU A 167 4.80 -13.06 -28.02
N LEU A 168 4.58 -12.64 -26.77
CA LEU A 168 5.55 -11.89 -25.97
C LEU A 168 6.58 -12.79 -25.26
N GLN A 169 6.52 -14.11 -25.49
CA GLN A 169 7.40 -15.10 -24.88
C GLN A 169 7.53 -14.92 -23.36
N THR A 170 6.41 -14.65 -22.68
CA THR A 170 6.43 -14.36 -21.25
C THR A 170 7.03 -15.55 -20.50
N PRO A 171 8.12 -15.37 -19.73
CA PRO A 171 8.75 -16.46 -19.00
C PRO A 171 7.74 -17.15 -18.07
N ARG A 172 7.62 -18.48 -18.17
CA ARG A 172 6.72 -19.27 -17.32
C ARG A 172 7.32 -19.57 -15.94
N ASN A 173 8.64 -19.44 -15.82
CA ASN A 173 9.39 -19.67 -14.59
C ASN A 173 10.06 -18.37 -14.19
N SER A 174 9.83 -17.92 -12.95
CA SER A 174 10.64 -16.90 -12.30
C SER A 174 11.64 -17.59 -11.37
N ASN A 175 12.75 -16.91 -11.05
CA ASN A 175 13.69 -17.37 -10.02
C ASN A 175 13.00 -17.30 -8.65
N MET A 176 12.16 -18.28 -8.35
CA MET A 176 11.51 -18.40 -7.06
C MET A 176 12.54 -18.89 -6.05
N LEU A 177 12.66 -18.19 -4.92
CA LEU A 177 13.47 -18.67 -3.81
C LEU A 177 12.67 -19.74 -3.07
N ASP A 178 13.32 -20.84 -2.70
CA ASP A 178 12.68 -21.92 -1.97
C ASP A 178 12.29 -21.46 -0.56
N MET A 179 11.02 -21.13 -0.38
CA MET A 179 10.36 -21.03 0.92
C MET A 179 9.00 -21.70 0.78
N TYR A 180 8.77 -22.78 1.53
CA TYR A 180 7.52 -23.58 1.56
C TYR A 180 6.90 -23.79 0.16
N ASP A 181 7.41 -24.76 -0.61
CA ASP A 181 6.91 -25.13 -1.95
C ASP A 181 7.05 -24.04 -3.05
N ARG A 182 8.15 -23.27 -3.09
CA ARG A 182 8.38 -22.21 -4.10
C ARG A 182 7.29 -21.13 -4.12
N LYS A 183 6.71 -20.81 -2.98
CA LYS A 183 5.61 -19.84 -2.87
C LYS A 183 6.09 -18.42 -2.55
N TYR A 184 7.40 -18.18 -2.55
CA TYR A 184 8.00 -16.91 -2.16
C TYR A 184 8.94 -16.37 -3.23
N CYS A 185 8.79 -15.08 -3.50
CA CYS A 185 9.67 -14.34 -4.40
C CYS A 185 10.20 -13.10 -3.68
N TYR A 186 11.51 -12.93 -3.71
CA TYR A 186 12.20 -11.77 -3.14
C TYR A 186 12.82 -10.94 -4.25
N PHE A 187 12.36 -9.71 -4.41
CA PHE A 187 12.80 -8.77 -5.44
C PHE A 187 13.90 -7.83 -4.94
N GLY A 188 13.96 -7.60 -3.63
CA GLY A 188 14.99 -6.82 -2.96
C GLY A 188 14.76 -5.31 -2.94
N ILE A 189 15.19 -4.68 -1.85
CA ILE A 189 15.08 -3.24 -1.63
C ILE A 189 16.04 -2.50 -2.57
N ALA A 190 17.32 -2.90 -2.59
CA ALA A 190 18.37 -2.23 -3.34
C ALA A 190 18.11 -2.25 -4.84
N ASN A 191 17.69 -3.40 -5.37
CA ASN A 191 17.40 -3.56 -6.79
C ASN A 191 16.23 -2.67 -7.23
N ASN A 192 15.13 -2.66 -6.48
CA ASN A 192 13.99 -1.79 -6.76
C ASN A 192 14.35 -0.31 -6.67
N LEU A 193 15.14 0.10 -5.67
CA LEU A 193 15.60 1.48 -5.54
C LEU A 193 16.46 1.91 -6.73
N ARG A 194 17.38 1.06 -7.21
CA ARG A 194 18.18 1.36 -8.43
C ARG A 194 17.30 1.55 -9.66
N ILE A 195 16.30 0.68 -9.87
CA ILE A 195 15.33 0.79 -10.96
C ILE A 195 14.50 2.08 -10.83
N LEU A 196 14.14 2.46 -9.61
CA LEU A 196 13.35 3.65 -9.35
C LEU A 196 14.16 4.94 -9.62
N PHE A 197 15.41 4.98 -9.18
CA PHE A 197 16.31 6.13 -9.40
C PHE A 197 16.68 6.32 -10.88
N SER A 198 16.73 5.25 -11.68
CA SER A 198 16.96 5.36 -13.12
C SER A 198 15.76 5.97 -13.86
N LYS A 199 14.55 5.74 -13.35
CA LYS A 199 13.30 6.28 -13.93
C LYS A 199 12.95 7.67 -13.43
N VAL A 200 13.40 8.04 -12.23
CA VAL A 200 13.01 9.27 -11.56
C VAL A 200 14.26 10.07 -11.15
N PRO A 201 14.80 10.91 -12.06
CA PRO A 201 16.06 11.62 -11.83
C PRO A 201 16.06 12.55 -10.62
N VAL A 202 14.90 13.11 -10.24
CA VAL A 202 14.79 14.01 -9.07
C VAL A 202 15.21 13.34 -7.76
N LEU A 203 15.13 12.00 -7.66
CA LEU A 203 15.56 11.26 -6.47
C LEU A 203 17.07 11.34 -6.22
N LYS A 204 17.87 11.65 -7.23
CA LYS A 204 19.33 11.83 -7.06
C LYS A 204 19.70 13.02 -6.17
N SER A 205 18.76 13.95 -5.97
CA SER A 205 18.93 15.08 -5.04
C SER A 205 18.84 14.68 -3.57
N LEU A 206 18.26 13.52 -3.26
CA LEU A 206 18.14 13.04 -1.88
C LEU A 206 19.53 12.77 -1.28
N GLN A 207 19.69 13.04 0.01
CA GLN A 207 20.90 12.67 0.76
C GLN A 207 20.77 11.31 1.44
N GLU A 208 19.56 10.98 1.87
CA GLU A 208 19.21 9.73 2.53
C GLU A 208 17.88 9.21 1.97
N ILE A 209 17.65 7.91 2.13
CA ILE A 209 16.44 7.23 1.69
C ILE A 209 15.72 6.69 2.92
N ASN A 210 14.58 7.31 3.30
CA ASN A 210 13.77 6.82 4.40
C ASN A 210 12.53 6.12 3.83
N LEU A 211 12.34 4.87 4.22
CA LEU A 211 11.31 3.99 3.67
C LEU A 211 10.14 3.86 4.63
N PHE A 212 8.93 3.91 4.10
CA PHE A 212 7.79 3.25 4.71
C PHE A 212 7.67 1.83 4.16
N ILE A 213 7.39 0.90 5.07
CA ILE A 213 7.15 -0.50 4.72
C ILE A 213 5.67 -0.77 4.94
N ASN A 214 5.03 -1.41 3.97
CA ASN A 214 3.72 -1.99 4.16
C ASN A 214 3.81 -3.52 4.09
N ILE A 215 3.17 -4.19 5.06
CA ILE A 215 3.09 -5.65 5.10
C ILE A 215 1.63 -6.02 5.27
N ASP A 216 1.04 -6.70 4.30
CA ASP A 216 -0.35 -7.12 4.39
C ASP A 216 -0.69 -8.34 3.54
N GLY A 217 -1.82 -8.96 3.89
CA GLY A 217 -2.44 -10.03 3.12
C GLY A 217 -3.50 -9.49 2.16
N LEU A 218 -3.41 -9.89 0.90
CA LEU A 218 -4.37 -9.58 -0.16
C LEU A 218 -4.95 -10.88 -0.72
N SER A 219 -6.27 -11.07 -0.62
CA SER A 219 -6.94 -12.19 -1.25
C SER A 219 -6.96 -12.01 -2.77
N LEU A 220 -6.57 -13.06 -3.52
CA LEU A 220 -6.47 -12.97 -4.98
C LEU A 220 -7.82 -13.15 -5.69
N ALA A 221 -8.70 -13.96 -5.12
CA ALA A 221 -10.04 -14.20 -5.62
C ALA A 221 -10.99 -14.48 -4.46
N ASN A 222 -12.25 -14.04 -4.58
CA ASN A 222 -13.26 -14.29 -3.55
C ASN A 222 -13.63 -15.79 -3.41
N SER A 223 -13.33 -16.59 -4.44
CA SER A 223 -13.64 -18.02 -4.53
C SER A 223 -12.46 -18.94 -4.20
N SER A 224 -11.26 -18.41 -3.98
CA SER A 224 -10.08 -19.19 -3.60
C SER A 224 -9.59 -18.77 -2.22
N SER A 225 -8.98 -19.71 -1.48
CA SER A 225 -8.27 -19.39 -0.25
C SER A 225 -6.90 -18.77 -0.50
N ILE A 226 -6.52 -18.54 -1.77
CA ILE A 226 -5.18 -18.04 -2.13
C ILE A 226 -5.07 -16.57 -1.74
N GLN A 227 -4.02 -16.28 -0.98
CA GLN A 227 -3.66 -14.97 -0.49
C GLN A 227 -2.22 -14.64 -0.89
N PHE A 228 -2.01 -13.42 -1.34
CA PHE A 228 -0.69 -12.82 -1.41
C PHE A 228 -0.36 -12.12 -0.11
N TRP A 229 0.84 -12.34 0.40
CA TRP A 229 1.41 -11.55 1.48
C TRP A 229 2.58 -10.77 0.94
N LEU A 230 2.41 -9.44 0.90
CA LEU A 230 3.34 -8.54 0.24
C LEU A 230 4.21 -7.84 1.28
N ILE A 231 5.47 -7.62 0.93
CA ILE A 231 6.30 -6.59 1.55
C ILE A 231 6.47 -5.49 0.50
N LEU A 232 5.84 -4.36 0.76
CA LEU A 232 5.93 -3.17 -0.09
C LEU A 232 6.81 -2.12 0.58
N CYS A 233 7.56 -1.38 -0.22
CA CYS A 233 8.33 -0.23 0.25
C CYS A 233 7.96 1.03 -0.54
N LYS A 234 8.03 2.18 0.13
CA LYS A 234 7.83 3.49 -0.48
C LYS A 234 8.79 4.50 0.13
N ILE A 235 9.40 5.34 -0.71
CA ILE A 235 10.24 6.46 -0.26
C ILE A 235 9.32 7.52 0.38
N ASN A 236 9.62 7.88 1.63
CA ASN A 236 8.85 8.83 2.42
C ASN A 236 9.11 10.27 1.96
N GLN A 237 10.38 10.64 1.72
CA GLN A 237 10.79 12.03 1.45
C GLN A 237 10.72 12.43 -0.03
N SER A 238 9.85 11.78 -0.80
CA SER A 238 9.82 12.05 -2.23
C SER A 238 9.18 13.41 -2.54
N LEU A 239 9.87 14.20 -3.35
CA LEU A 239 9.39 15.49 -3.87
C LEU A 239 8.30 15.33 -4.94
N CYS A 240 8.07 14.10 -5.41
CA CYS A 240 7.02 13.75 -6.36
C CYS A 240 6.20 12.55 -5.88
N LYS A 241 4.99 12.38 -6.41
CA LYS A 241 4.15 11.21 -6.10
C LYS A 241 4.82 9.95 -6.64
N LEU A 242 5.20 9.06 -5.72
CA LEU A 242 5.73 7.74 -6.05
C LEU A 242 4.77 6.66 -5.57
N ASP A 243 4.62 5.64 -6.41
CA ASP A 243 3.93 4.42 -6.04
C ASP A 243 4.84 3.51 -5.20
N PRO A 244 4.28 2.73 -4.27
CA PRO A 244 5.03 1.69 -3.59
C PRO A 244 5.57 0.66 -4.59
N PHE A 245 6.72 0.07 -4.27
CA PHE A 245 7.31 -1.03 -5.02
C PHE A 245 7.31 -2.32 -4.20
N ILE A 246 7.22 -3.44 -4.89
CA ILE A 246 7.18 -4.77 -4.29
C ILE A 246 8.61 -5.23 -3.97
N VAL A 247 8.87 -5.52 -2.70
CA VAL A 247 10.13 -6.09 -2.22
C VAL A 247 10.04 -7.60 -2.10
N ALA A 248 8.91 -8.12 -1.63
CA ALA A 248 8.69 -9.57 -1.54
C ALA A 248 7.21 -9.93 -1.73
N VAL A 249 6.97 -11.15 -2.21
CA VAL A 249 5.63 -11.74 -2.38
C VAL A 249 5.67 -13.15 -1.85
N TYR A 250 4.79 -13.48 -0.92
CA TYR A 250 4.42 -14.86 -0.60
C TYR A 250 3.03 -15.16 -1.17
N CYS A 251 2.83 -16.35 -1.73
CA CYS A 251 1.56 -16.84 -2.28
C CYS A 251 1.16 -18.15 -1.60
N GLY A 252 0.13 -18.14 -0.76
CA GLY A 252 -0.32 -19.35 -0.07
C GLY A 252 -1.81 -19.37 0.16
N GLN A 253 -2.34 -20.48 0.67
CA GLN A 253 -3.75 -20.59 1.06
C GLN A 253 -4.09 -19.84 2.37
N SER A 254 -3.07 -19.28 3.02
CA SER A 254 -3.15 -18.58 4.29
C SER A 254 -1.94 -17.64 4.40
N LYS A 255 -1.82 -16.93 5.52
CA LYS A 255 -0.61 -16.17 5.84
C LYS A 255 0.64 -17.05 5.88
N PRO A 256 1.86 -16.49 5.72
CA PRO A 256 3.09 -17.25 5.84
C PRO A 256 3.12 -18.00 7.19
N PRO A 257 3.50 -19.29 7.18
CA PRO A 257 3.43 -20.13 8.38
C PRO A 257 4.47 -19.70 9.43
N ASP A 258 5.63 -19.23 8.96
CA ASP A 258 6.72 -18.74 9.81
C ASP A 258 7.08 -17.29 9.42
N VAL A 259 7.00 -16.40 10.41
CA VAL A 259 7.32 -14.98 10.27
C VAL A 259 8.84 -14.76 10.11
N ASN A 260 9.67 -15.60 10.72
CA ASN A 260 11.12 -15.49 10.66
C ASN A 260 11.60 -15.75 9.24
N GLU A 261 11.19 -16.88 8.65
CA GLU A 261 11.53 -17.19 7.25
C GLU A 261 10.93 -16.16 6.27
N TYR A 262 9.68 -15.73 6.50
CA TYR A 262 9.04 -14.71 5.66
C TYR A 262 9.80 -13.37 5.61
N LEU A 263 10.36 -12.93 6.74
CA LEU A 263 11.09 -11.66 6.86
C LEU A 263 12.61 -11.79 6.73
N LYS A 264 13.16 -13.01 6.64
CA LYS A 264 14.60 -13.30 6.66
C LYS A 264 15.38 -12.53 5.61
N ASN A 265 15.00 -12.65 4.34
CA ASN A 265 15.68 -11.98 3.24
C ASN A 265 15.59 -10.45 3.37
N PHE A 266 14.42 -9.94 3.79
CA PHE A 266 14.20 -8.52 4.04
C PHE A 266 15.13 -7.98 5.13
N ILE A 267 15.20 -8.66 6.27
CA ILE A 267 16.03 -8.27 7.41
C ILE A 267 17.50 -8.35 7.05
N GLN A 268 17.94 -9.40 6.38
CA GLN A 268 19.33 -9.59 5.99
C GLN A 268 19.78 -8.51 5.00
N GLU A 269 18.97 -8.20 3.98
CA GLU A 269 19.28 -7.12 3.04
C GLU A 269 19.30 -5.77 3.75
N TYR A 270 18.32 -5.49 4.62
CA TYR A 270 18.27 -4.23 5.35
C TYR A 270 19.48 -4.04 6.28
N LYS A 271 19.91 -5.07 7.00
CA LYS A 271 21.15 -5.04 7.80
C LYS A 271 22.37 -4.69 6.94
N ASN A 272 22.49 -5.30 5.76
CA ASN A 272 23.58 -5.00 4.83
C ASN A 272 23.52 -3.54 4.34
N LEU A 273 22.32 -3.03 4.04
CA LEU A 273 22.13 -1.64 3.62
C LEU A 273 22.48 -0.64 4.73
N CYS A 274 22.19 -0.95 5.99
CA CYS A 274 22.60 -0.12 7.12
C CYS A 274 24.13 -0.09 7.29
N ASN A 275 24.82 -1.20 7.02
CA ASN A 275 26.26 -1.31 7.20
C ASN A 275 27.06 -0.69 6.04
N VAL A 276 26.62 -0.88 4.80
CA VAL A 276 27.40 -0.55 3.60
C VAL A 276 26.86 0.69 2.86
N CYS A 277 25.65 1.15 3.20
CA CYS A 277 24.86 2.10 2.41
C CYS A 277 24.52 1.54 1.01
N LEU A 278 23.65 2.25 0.29
CA LEU A 278 23.27 1.91 -1.09
C LEU A 278 24.05 2.77 -2.09
N LEU A 279 24.84 2.14 -2.96
CA LEU A 279 25.51 2.82 -4.07
C LEU A 279 24.60 2.90 -5.30
N ILE A 280 24.32 4.12 -5.76
CA ILE A 280 23.60 4.42 -7.01
C ILE A 280 24.35 5.55 -7.74
N ASP A 281 24.71 5.35 -9.01
CA ASP A 281 25.39 6.35 -9.85
C ASP A 281 26.60 7.04 -9.16
N SER A 282 27.42 6.24 -8.47
CA SER A 282 28.59 6.70 -7.70
C SER A 282 28.31 7.50 -6.42
N LYS A 283 27.05 7.67 -6.03
CA LYS A 283 26.65 8.28 -4.75
C LYS A 283 26.17 7.21 -3.76
N LEU A 284 26.65 7.32 -2.52
CA LEU A 284 26.20 6.50 -1.40
C LEU A 284 24.99 7.13 -0.71
N TYR A 285 23.97 6.32 -0.45
CA TYR A 285 22.75 6.72 0.26
C TYR A 285 22.59 5.89 1.52
N SER A 286 22.46 6.54 2.66
CA SER A 286 21.99 5.89 3.87
C SER A 286 20.53 5.48 3.69
N VAL A 287 20.18 4.26 4.11
CA VAL A 287 18.82 3.74 4.03
C VAL A 287 18.30 3.53 5.44
N SER A 288 17.11 4.08 5.74
CA SER A 288 16.46 3.91 7.04
C SER A 288 14.97 3.59 6.89
N ILE A 289 14.36 3.04 7.94
CA ILE A 289 12.91 2.79 8.00
C ILE A 289 12.25 3.87 8.85
N SER A 290 11.38 4.66 8.21
CA SER A 290 10.53 5.65 8.87
C SER A 290 9.45 4.99 9.73
N GLY A 291 8.82 3.94 9.20
CA GLY A 291 7.76 3.22 9.88
C GLY A 291 7.26 2.00 9.14
N ILE A 292 6.56 1.13 9.86
CA ILE A 292 5.90 -0.06 9.33
C ILE A 292 4.38 0.14 9.46
N ILE A 293 3.67 -0.03 8.36
CA ILE A 293 2.23 0.16 8.21
C ILE A 293 1.60 -1.18 7.88
N CYS A 294 0.73 -1.70 8.73
CA CYS A 294 0.00 -2.95 8.46
C CYS A 294 -1.41 -2.88 9.04
N THR A 295 -2.32 -3.73 8.55
CA THR A 295 -3.58 -4.02 9.25
C THR A 295 -3.33 -4.65 10.63
N ALA A 296 -4.33 -4.59 11.53
CA ALA A 296 -4.18 -5.15 12.88
C ALA A 296 -3.80 -6.65 12.91
N PRO A 297 -4.38 -7.53 12.06
CA PRO A 297 -3.94 -8.93 11.98
C PRO A 297 -2.47 -9.06 11.52
N ALA A 298 -2.07 -8.35 10.46
CA ALA A 298 -0.71 -8.37 9.95
C ALA A 298 0.30 -7.83 10.97
N ARG A 299 -0.03 -6.73 11.68
CA ARG A 299 0.80 -6.20 12.78
C ARG A 299 1.03 -7.24 13.87
N SER A 300 -0.04 -7.90 14.33
CA SER A 300 0.09 -8.94 15.37
C SER A 300 0.96 -10.12 14.92
N PHE A 301 0.90 -10.47 13.63
CA PHE A 301 1.73 -11.50 13.04
C PHE A 301 3.21 -11.10 12.99
N VAL A 302 3.54 -9.94 12.40
CA VAL A 302 4.94 -9.52 12.26
C VAL A 302 5.61 -9.15 13.58
N LYS A 303 4.83 -8.63 14.54
CA LYS A 303 5.30 -8.34 15.91
C LYS A 303 5.31 -9.56 16.81
N VAL A 304 4.68 -10.66 16.39
CA VAL A 304 4.55 -11.90 17.17
C VAL A 304 3.90 -11.63 18.54
N ILE A 305 2.80 -10.89 18.52
CA ILE A 305 2.03 -10.50 19.70
C ILE A 305 0.59 -10.99 19.62
N LYS A 306 -0.11 -10.86 20.75
CA LYS A 306 -1.53 -11.13 20.86
C LYS A 306 -2.32 -10.22 19.93
N GLY A 307 -3.28 -10.79 19.22
CA GLY A 307 -4.12 -10.06 18.28
C GLY A 307 -4.99 -8.99 18.96
N HIS A 308 -5.52 -8.07 18.15
CA HIS A 308 -6.35 -6.94 18.59
C HIS A 308 -7.60 -7.34 19.40
N ASN A 309 -8.11 -8.56 19.21
CA ASN A 309 -9.24 -9.11 19.98
C ASN A 309 -8.82 -9.85 21.27
N GLY A 310 -7.54 -9.85 21.64
CA GLY A 310 -7.09 -10.51 22.86
C GLY A 310 -7.16 -9.58 24.08
N PHE A 311 -7.34 -10.17 25.27
CA PHE A 311 -7.30 -9.43 26.54
C PHE A 311 -6.03 -8.59 26.73
N TYR A 312 -4.89 -9.04 26.24
CA TYR A 312 -3.64 -8.28 26.27
C TYR A 312 -3.25 -7.85 24.85
N GLY A 313 -4.21 -7.43 24.04
CA GLY A 313 -4.01 -7.07 22.63
C GLY A 313 -3.63 -5.61 22.38
N CYS A 314 -3.73 -4.73 23.39
CA CYS A 314 -3.36 -3.33 23.21
C CYS A 314 -1.88 -3.21 22.88
N GLU A 315 -1.55 -2.50 21.80
CA GLU A 315 -0.16 -2.35 21.33
C GLU A 315 0.55 -1.15 21.98
N ARG A 316 -0.19 -0.25 22.62
CA ARG A 316 0.30 1.02 23.18
C ARG A 316 0.46 1.03 24.70
N CYS A 317 -0.29 0.22 25.43
CA CYS A 317 -0.20 0.15 26.89
C CYS A 317 -0.35 -1.28 27.41
N ILE A 318 -0.07 -1.47 28.69
CA ILE A 318 -0.03 -2.79 29.33
C ILE A 318 -1.36 -3.23 29.93
N GLN A 319 -2.42 -2.42 29.84
CA GLN A 319 -3.68 -2.77 30.49
C GLN A 319 -4.26 -4.09 29.98
N LYS A 320 -5.02 -4.76 30.85
CA LYS A 320 -5.83 -5.92 30.50
C LYS A 320 -7.20 -5.44 30.02
N GLY A 321 -7.54 -5.75 28.78
CA GLY A 321 -8.88 -5.56 28.25
C GLY A 321 -9.89 -6.48 28.93
N ALA A 322 -11.16 -6.12 28.82
CA ALA A 322 -12.31 -6.95 29.21
C ALA A 322 -13.08 -7.37 27.95
N HIS A 323 -13.91 -8.42 28.05
CA HIS A 323 -14.77 -8.89 26.96
C HIS A 323 -16.28 -8.66 27.22
N PRO A 324 -16.73 -7.44 27.57
CA PRO A 324 -18.15 -7.18 27.66
C PRO A 324 -18.76 -7.21 26.24
N PHE A 325 -19.96 -7.78 26.11
CA PHE A 325 -20.76 -7.72 24.87
C PHE A 325 -20.08 -8.30 23.61
N GLY A 326 -19.18 -9.26 23.76
CA GLY A 326 -18.52 -9.94 22.63
C GLY A 326 -17.42 -9.12 21.94
N ALA A 327 -16.94 -8.04 22.54
CA ALA A 327 -15.82 -7.25 22.04
C ALA A 327 -14.76 -7.02 23.12
N THR A 328 -13.48 -6.93 22.75
CA THR A 328 -12.45 -6.48 23.67
C THR A 328 -12.56 -4.98 23.89
N ILE A 329 -12.60 -4.54 25.14
CA ILE A 329 -12.61 -3.13 25.52
C ILE A 329 -11.48 -2.87 26.51
N PHE A 330 -10.75 -1.79 26.25
CA PHE A 330 -9.67 -1.26 27.06
C PHE A 330 -10.18 0.03 27.71
N ASN A 331 -10.55 -0.03 28.99
CA ASN A 331 -11.25 1.06 29.68
C ASN A 331 -10.32 2.03 30.41
N GLU A 332 -9.08 1.62 30.69
CA GLU A 332 -8.14 2.45 31.43
C GLU A 332 -7.57 3.53 30.50
N ILE A 333 -7.70 4.79 30.92
CA ILE A 333 -7.22 5.96 30.17
C ILE A 333 -5.78 6.33 30.54
N ASP A 334 -5.35 6.03 31.77
CA ASP A 334 -4.02 6.35 32.31
C ASP A 334 -3.16 5.10 32.52
N ALA A 335 -3.36 4.09 31.66
CA ALA A 335 -2.58 2.85 31.71
C ALA A 335 -1.12 3.09 31.34
N GLU A 336 -0.20 2.38 32.01
CA GLU A 336 1.23 2.45 31.71
C GLU A 336 1.51 2.13 30.24
N ILE A 337 2.25 3.02 29.59
CA ILE A 337 2.56 2.97 28.16
C ILE A 337 3.66 1.94 27.92
N ARG A 338 3.48 1.15 26.86
CA ARG A 338 4.52 0.22 26.42
C ARG A 338 5.65 1.00 25.76
N ILE A 339 6.87 0.81 26.23
CA ILE A 339 8.09 1.37 25.63
C ILE A 339 8.87 0.30 24.87
N HIS A 340 9.85 0.72 24.07
CA HIS A 340 10.62 -0.19 23.23
C HIS A 340 11.34 -1.27 24.06
N GLU A 341 11.96 -0.85 25.16
CA GLU A 341 12.71 -1.70 26.08
C GLU A 341 11.81 -2.76 26.72
N SER A 342 10.63 -2.35 27.19
CA SER A 342 9.64 -3.27 27.77
C SER A 342 9.15 -4.31 26.77
N PHE A 343 9.06 -3.94 25.48
CA PHE A 343 8.68 -4.86 24.41
C PHE A 343 9.80 -5.88 24.15
N LEU A 344 11.06 -5.43 24.09
CA LEU A 344 12.22 -6.31 23.85
C LEU A 344 12.41 -7.32 24.99
N LEU A 345 12.26 -6.85 26.24
CA LEU A 345 12.36 -7.68 27.44
C LEU A 345 11.10 -8.53 27.68
N GLN A 346 10.04 -8.32 26.89
CA GLN A 346 8.76 -9.02 27.01
C GLN A 346 8.18 -8.99 28.43
N THR A 347 8.27 -7.85 29.11
CA THR A 347 7.89 -7.71 30.53
C THR A 347 6.44 -8.15 30.80
N GLN A 348 5.56 -8.00 29.81
CA GLN A 348 4.21 -8.52 29.82
C GLN A 348 4.09 -9.80 28.98
N LEU A 349 4.49 -10.94 29.52
CA LEU A 349 4.47 -12.24 28.80
C LEU A 349 3.15 -12.54 28.10
N ALA A 350 2.01 -12.20 28.70
CA ALA A 350 0.69 -12.47 28.13
C ALA A 350 0.34 -11.66 26.86
N HIS A 351 1.13 -10.63 26.53
CA HIS A 351 1.05 -9.86 25.28
C HIS A 351 1.83 -10.52 24.13
N HIS A 352 2.86 -11.31 24.44
CA HIS A 352 3.78 -11.85 23.46
C HIS A 352 3.45 -13.31 23.13
N ASN A 353 3.58 -13.68 21.86
CA ASN A 353 3.47 -15.07 21.40
C ASN A 353 4.84 -15.65 20.97
N GLY A 354 5.91 -14.86 21.10
CA GLY A 354 7.24 -15.18 20.62
C GLY A 354 8.05 -13.90 20.37
N ILE A 355 9.25 -14.06 19.82
CA ILE A 355 10.14 -12.95 19.48
C ILE A 355 9.93 -12.57 18.02
N SER A 356 9.80 -11.27 17.75
CA SER A 356 9.70 -10.77 16.38
C SER A 356 11.09 -10.70 15.73
N PRO A 357 11.27 -11.17 14.49
CA PRO A 357 12.55 -11.06 13.79
C PRO A 357 12.93 -9.60 13.50
N LEU A 358 11.97 -8.66 13.52
CA LEU A 358 12.25 -7.22 13.37
C LEU A 358 13.02 -6.63 14.56
N THR A 359 13.09 -7.33 15.70
CA THR A 359 13.95 -6.92 16.81
C THR A 359 15.44 -6.98 16.45
N GLU A 360 15.82 -7.83 15.48
CA GLU A 360 17.21 -7.99 15.06
C GLU A 360 17.81 -6.76 14.35
N ILE A 361 16.94 -5.86 13.86
CA ILE A 361 17.35 -4.61 13.19
C ILE A 361 17.21 -3.40 14.12
N ASN A 362 17.04 -3.64 15.43
CA ASN A 362 16.82 -2.62 16.45
C ASN A 362 15.71 -1.62 16.07
N PHE A 363 14.64 -2.12 15.46
CA PHE A 363 13.53 -1.27 15.03
C PHE A 363 12.64 -0.90 16.23
N PRO A 364 12.25 0.37 16.40
CA PRO A 364 11.33 0.80 17.46
C PRO A 364 9.93 0.13 17.36
N MET A 365 9.79 -1.02 18.03
CA MET A 365 8.64 -1.93 17.93
C MET A 365 7.29 -1.34 18.39
N VAL A 366 7.32 -0.22 19.13
CA VAL A 366 6.12 0.48 19.56
C VAL A 366 5.89 1.73 18.71
N THR A 367 6.81 2.70 18.75
CA THR A 367 6.58 4.04 18.20
C THR A 367 6.57 4.08 16.68
N LYS A 368 7.37 3.26 15.99
CA LYS A 368 7.45 3.24 14.51
C LYS A 368 6.52 2.22 13.83
N PHE A 369 5.76 1.44 14.60
CA PHE A 369 4.57 0.78 14.05
C PHE A 369 3.42 1.78 13.99
N ILE A 370 3.01 2.13 12.76
CA ILE A 370 1.99 3.13 12.53
C ILE A 370 0.62 2.47 12.69
N LEU A 371 -0.21 3.09 13.53
CA LEU A 371 -1.60 2.70 13.73
C LEU A 371 -2.47 3.42 12.69
N ASP A 372 -2.89 2.69 11.66
CA ASP A 372 -3.66 3.24 10.56
C ASP A 372 -5.09 3.66 11.00
N PRO A 373 -5.45 4.95 10.90
CA PRO A 373 -6.79 5.45 11.22
C PRO A 373 -7.90 4.82 10.39
N MET A 374 -7.62 4.38 9.16
CA MET A 374 -8.64 3.75 8.32
C MET A 374 -9.18 2.49 8.96
N HIS A 375 -8.29 1.61 9.44
CA HIS A 375 -8.68 0.36 10.08
C HIS A 375 -9.22 0.56 11.50
N LEU A 376 -8.64 1.48 12.26
CA LEU A 376 -9.00 1.66 13.67
C LEU A 376 -10.25 2.53 13.84
N VAL A 377 -10.32 3.66 13.17
CA VAL A 377 -11.38 4.66 13.35
C VAL A 377 -12.49 4.44 12.33
N TYR A 378 -12.18 4.54 11.03
CA TYR A 378 -13.21 4.57 9.98
C TYR A 378 -13.89 3.21 9.79
N LEU A 379 -13.12 2.13 9.73
CA LEU A 379 -13.67 0.78 9.59
C LEU A 379 -13.94 0.12 10.94
N GLY A 380 -13.15 0.42 11.97
CA GLY A 380 -13.27 -0.18 13.29
C GLY A 380 -14.39 0.46 14.12
N VAL A 381 -14.15 1.69 14.58
CA VAL A 381 -15.07 2.41 15.47
C VAL A 381 -16.36 2.81 14.76
N MET A 382 -16.29 3.46 13.59
CA MET A 382 -17.50 4.00 12.95
C MET A 382 -18.47 2.90 12.51
N LYS A 383 -17.98 1.73 12.07
CA LYS A 383 -18.89 0.59 11.77
C LYS A 383 -19.68 0.16 13.01
N ARG A 384 -19.08 0.15 14.19
CA ARG A 384 -19.76 -0.24 15.44
C ARG A 384 -20.73 0.82 15.95
N ILE A 385 -20.50 2.09 15.62
CA ILE A 385 -21.41 3.17 15.99
C ILE A 385 -22.65 3.17 15.08
N LEU A 386 -22.46 2.90 13.78
CA LEU A 386 -23.52 2.98 12.78
C LEU A 386 -24.37 1.71 12.65
N PHE A 387 -23.82 0.53 12.97
CA PHE A 387 -24.47 -0.78 12.82
C PHE A 387 -24.35 -1.59 14.11
#